data_AF-A0A232M1Z3-F1
#
_entry.id   AF-A0A232M1Z3-F1
#
_cell.length_a   1.000
_cell.length_b   1.000
_cell.length_c   1.000
_cell.angle_alpha   90.00
_cell.angle_beta   90.00
_cell.angle_gamma   90.00
#
_symmetry.space_group_name_H-M   'P 1'
#
loop_
_entity.id
_entity.type
_entity.pdbx_description
1 polymer ?
#
loop_
_entity_poly.entity_id
_entity_poly.type
_entity_poly.pdbx_seq_one_letter_code
_entity_poly.pdbx_strand_id
1 'polypeptide(L)'
;MFEPHAADRYRLRHHRACSAVLTSDEIVEVRAAQRTFEGAYVRTALSQFSFALIILRIFTSEFYSIGALFAVYGTGVLLISLFRRQQGNRQFFSEIGDDGIHRRKFRTSGNAVIVLTALSVAAYACLIGLTLNLQDA
;
A
#
# COMPACT_ATOMS: atom_id res chain seq x y z
N MET A 1 18.20 12.93 10.38
CA MET A 1 17.98 12.65 11.80
C MET A 1 16.91 11.55 11.89
N PHE A 2 17.33 10.30 11.96
CA PHE A 2 16.41 9.16 12.12
C PHE A 2 16.13 9.02 13.61
N GLU A 3 14.91 9.33 14.05
CA GLU A 3 14.48 9.08 15.43
C GLU A 3 14.46 7.56 15.67
N PRO A 4 15.30 7.02 16.57
CA PRO A 4 15.44 5.58 16.75
C PRO A 4 14.18 4.90 17.32
N HIS A 5 13.18 5.67 17.76
CA HIS A 5 12.00 5.15 18.47
C HIS A 5 10.68 5.81 18.00
N ALA A 6 10.43 5.87 16.68
CA ALA A 6 9.16 6.37 16.15
C ALA A 6 7.93 5.60 16.67
N ALA A 7 8.11 4.33 17.07
CA ALA A 7 7.07 3.49 17.64
C ALA A 7 6.62 3.91 19.06
N ASP A 8 7.47 4.64 19.78
CA ASP A 8 7.27 5.03 21.19
C ASP A 8 6.24 6.16 21.37
N ARG A 9 5.93 6.84 20.26
CA ARG A 9 4.93 7.91 20.19
C ARG A 9 3.51 7.35 20.19
N TYR A 10 3.35 6.08 19.83
CA TYR A 10 2.05 5.43 19.77
C TYR A 10 1.75 4.79 21.12
N ARG A 11 0.64 5.19 21.74
CA ARG A 11 0.16 4.64 23.01
C ARG A 11 -1.16 3.91 22.78
N LEU A 12 -1.35 2.79 23.46
CA LEU A 12 -2.55 1.96 23.44
C LEU A 12 -2.95 1.71 24.90
N ARG A 13 -4.12 2.20 25.33
CA ARG A 13 -4.62 2.09 26.72
C ARG A 13 -3.56 2.53 27.76
N HIS A 14 -2.93 3.69 27.53
CA HIS A 14 -1.81 4.27 28.31
C HIS A 14 -0.48 3.49 28.28
N HIS A 15 -0.41 2.29 27.70
CA HIS A 15 0.85 1.59 27.45
C HIS A 15 1.47 2.02 26.12
N ARG A 16 2.80 2.01 26.02
CA ARG A 16 3.46 2.19 24.71
C ARG A 16 3.01 1.05 23.79
N ALA A 17 2.88 1.30 22.49
CA ALA A 17 2.49 0.27 21.52
C ALA A 17 3.39 -0.98 21.57
N CYS A 18 4.65 -0.83 22.00
CA CYS A 18 5.58 -1.94 22.23
C CYS A 18 5.34 -2.75 23.51
N SER A 19 4.60 -2.21 24.49
CA SER A 19 4.31 -2.86 25.77
C SER A 19 2.82 -3.15 25.97
N ALA A 20 1.98 -2.86 24.98
CA ALA A 20 0.56 -3.12 25.05
C ALA A 20 0.28 -4.60 24.75
N VAL A 21 -0.34 -5.29 25.70
CA VAL A 21 -0.84 -6.66 25.48
C VAL A 21 -2.18 -6.55 24.76
N LEU A 22 -2.21 -6.92 23.48
CA LEU A 22 -3.45 -6.92 22.70
C LEU A 22 -4.36 -8.05 23.19
N THR A 23 -5.66 -7.75 23.31
CA THR A 23 -6.70 -8.76 23.50
C THR A 23 -6.86 -9.62 22.25
N SER A 24 -7.44 -10.81 22.39
CA SER A 24 -7.66 -11.72 21.26
C SER A 24 -8.43 -11.08 20.10
N ASP A 25 -9.43 -10.24 20.40
CA ASP A 25 -10.20 -9.51 19.40
C ASP A 25 -9.36 -8.46 18.66
N GLU A 26 -8.52 -7.70 19.36
CA GLU A 26 -7.62 -6.72 18.75
C GLU A 26 -6.59 -7.39 17.82
N ILE A 27 -6.09 -8.58 18.17
CA ILE A 27 -5.18 -9.36 17.31
C ILE A 27 -5.86 -9.75 16.00
N VAL A 28 -7.14 -10.11 16.04
CA VAL A 28 -7.92 -10.46 14.85
C VAL A 28 -8.08 -9.23 13.95
N GLU A 29 -8.38 -8.06 14.53
CA GLU A 29 -8.52 -6.80 13.78
C GLU A 29 -7.21 -6.37 13.12
N VAL A 30 -6.09 -6.43 13.84
CA VAL A 30 -4.77 -6.13 13.29
C VAL A 30 -4.42 -7.10 12.16
N ARG A 31 -4.70 -8.40 12.33
CA ARG A 31 -4.44 -9.40 11.28
C ARG A 31 -5.32 -9.15 10.04
N ALA A 32 -6.60 -8.84 10.23
CA ALA A 32 -7.50 -8.51 9.14
C ALA A 32 -6.99 -7.29 8.38
N ALA A 33 -6.54 -6.26 9.11
CA ALA A 33 -5.95 -5.06 8.53
C ALA A 33 -4.66 -5.35 7.75
N GLN A 34 -3.75 -6.15 8.32
CA GLN A 34 -2.51 -6.56 7.66
C GLN A 34 -2.77 -7.37 6.39
N ARG A 35 -3.75 -8.27 6.38
CA ARG A 35 -4.05 -9.09 5.19
C ARG A 35 -4.67 -8.27 4.05
N THR A 36 -5.51 -7.29 4.37
CA THR A 36 -6.31 -6.56 3.37
C THR A 36 -5.74 -5.20 2.99
N PHE A 37 -5.22 -4.44 3.95
CA PHE A 37 -4.73 -3.07 3.73
C PHE A 37 -3.22 -2.99 3.57
N GLU A 38 -2.41 -3.84 4.18
CA GLU A 38 -0.95 -3.76 4.01
C GLU A 38 -0.46 -4.80 2.99
N GLY A 39 -0.79 -6.07 3.24
CA GLY A 39 -0.29 -7.22 2.49
C GLY A 39 -0.80 -7.26 1.05
N ALA A 40 -2.00 -6.74 0.77
CA ALA A 40 -2.53 -6.69 -0.59
C ALA A 40 -1.70 -5.76 -1.48
N TYR A 41 -1.42 -4.52 -1.04
CA TYR A 41 -0.69 -3.57 -1.89
C TYR A 41 0.78 -3.92 -2.07
N VAL A 42 1.44 -4.39 -1.01
CA VAL A 42 2.84 -4.82 -1.11
C VAL A 42 2.97 -5.98 -2.08
N ARG A 43 2.04 -6.95 -2.02
CA ARG A 43 2.00 -8.08 -2.96
C ARG A 43 1.78 -7.61 -4.40
N THR A 44 0.85 -6.68 -4.62
CA THR A 44 0.61 -6.10 -5.95
C THR A 44 1.86 -5.37 -6.46
N ALA A 45 2.47 -4.50 -5.65
CA ALA A 45 3.69 -3.80 -6.07
C ALA A 45 4.80 -4.78 -6.44
N LEU A 46 5.02 -5.80 -5.60
CA LEU A 46 6.03 -6.82 -5.86
C LEU A 46 5.76 -7.59 -7.15
N SER A 47 4.51 -7.98 -7.42
CA SER A 47 4.17 -8.65 -8.67
C SER A 47 4.41 -7.75 -9.88
N GLN A 48 4.04 -6.46 -9.81
CA GLN A 48 4.31 -5.49 -10.89
C GLN A 48 5.82 -5.35 -11.15
N PHE A 49 6.65 -5.27 -10.11
CA PHE A 49 8.10 -5.22 -10.27
C PHE A 49 8.68 -6.50 -10.84
N SER A 50 8.19 -7.67 -10.40
CA SER A 50 8.61 -8.96 -10.98
C SER A 50 8.27 -9.03 -12.48
N PHE A 51 7.06 -8.62 -12.88
CA PHE A 51 6.69 -8.55 -14.29
C PHE A 51 7.54 -7.56 -15.07
N ALA A 52 7.80 -6.37 -14.53
CA ALA A 52 8.69 -5.40 -15.15
C ALA A 52 10.07 -6.02 -15.41
N LEU A 53 10.70 -6.61 -14.39
CA LEU A 53 12.02 -7.22 -14.53
C LEU A 53 12.02 -8.35 -15.58
N ILE A 54 11.00 -9.19 -15.61
CA ILE A 54 10.84 -10.23 -16.62
C ILE A 54 10.78 -9.61 -18.02
N ILE A 55 9.97 -8.56 -18.21
CA ILE A 55 9.80 -7.91 -19.51
C ILE A 55 11.10 -7.26 -19.97
N LEU A 56 11.74 -6.47 -19.11
CA LEU A 56 13.00 -5.80 -19.42
C LEU A 56 14.14 -6.80 -19.69
N ARG A 57 14.12 -7.97 -19.04
CA ARG A 57 15.23 -8.92 -19.10
C ARG A 57 15.11 -9.95 -20.23
N ILE A 58 13.89 -10.36 -20.58
CA ILE A 58 13.65 -11.46 -21.51
C ILE A 58 13.30 -10.96 -22.92
N PHE A 59 12.56 -9.85 -23.04
CA PHE A 59 12.05 -9.39 -24.33
C PHE A 59 13.00 -8.44 -25.07
N THR A 60 12.75 -8.28 -26.37
CA THR A 60 13.47 -7.34 -27.25
C THR A 60 13.22 -5.88 -26.85
N SER A 61 14.05 -4.97 -27.34
CA SER A 61 14.02 -3.53 -26.99
C SER A 61 12.68 -2.85 -27.28
N GLU A 62 11.89 -3.39 -28.20
CA GLU A 62 10.54 -2.91 -28.54
C GLU A 62 9.59 -2.96 -27.33
N PHE A 63 9.77 -3.94 -26.44
CA PHE A 63 8.90 -4.13 -25.27
C PHE A 63 9.39 -3.36 -24.02
N TYR A 64 10.48 -2.60 -24.12
CA TYR A 64 11.04 -1.88 -22.96
C TYR A 64 10.07 -0.83 -22.40
N SER A 65 9.30 -0.16 -23.27
CA SER A 65 8.27 0.78 -22.85
C SER A 65 7.19 0.12 -21.99
N ILE A 66 6.79 -1.11 -22.33
CA ILE A 66 5.84 -1.90 -21.53
C ILE A 66 6.48 -2.25 -20.19
N GLY A 67 7.72 -2.74 -20.20
CA GLY A 67 8.46 -3.03 -18.98
C GLY A 67 8.57 -1.82 -18.03
N ALA A 68 8.90 -0.65 -18.59
CA ALA A 68 8.97 0.61 -17.84
C ALA A 68 7.60 1.02 -17.27
N LEU A 69 6.52 0.83 -18.02
CA LEU A 69 5.15 1.06 -17.54
C LEU A 69 4.84 0.22 -16.30
N PHE A 70 5.17 -1.08 -16.31
CA PHE A 70 4.98 -1.97 -15.16
C PHE A 70 5.83 -1.53 -13.94
N ALA A 71 7.06 -1.03 -14.16
CA ALA A 71 7.92 -0.51 -13.09
C ALA A 71 7.35 0.78 -12.46
N VAL A 72 6.89 1.72 -13.28
CA VAL A 72 6.25 2.96 -12.82
C VAL A 72 4.95 2.65 -12.08
N TYR A 73 4.13 1.75 -12.62
CA TYR A 73 2.89 1.33 -11.98
C TYR A 73 3.15 0.66 -10.62
N GLY A 74 4.09 -0.28 -10.56
CA GLY A 74 4.52 -0.91 -9.31
C GLY A 74 5.03 0.10 -8.27
N THR A 75 5.77 1.11 -8.71
CA THR A 75 6.23 2.22 -7.86
C THR A 75 5.06 3.05 -7.35
N GLY A 76 4.10 3.38 -8.20
CA GLY A 76 2.88 4.10 -7.80
C GLY A 76 2.08 3.34 -6.73
N VAL A 77 1.84 2.04 -6.94
CA VAL A 77 1.20 1.18 -5.94
C VAL A 77 2.00 1.14 -4.65
N LEU A 78 3.33 1.00 -4.71
CA LEU A 78 4.19 0.99 -3.52
C LEU A 78 4.12 2.30 -2.74
N LEU A 79 4.17 3.45 -3.40
CA LEU A 79 4.06 4.77 -2.76
C LEU A 79 2.71 4.94 -2.06
N ILE A 80 1.61 4.56 -2.73
CA ILE A 80 0.27 4.57 -2.12
C ILE A 80 0.23 3.64 -0.90
N SER A 81 0.88 2.47 -0.98
CA SER A 81 0.99 1.52 0.14
C SER A 81 1.67 2.15 1.34
N LEU A 82 2.82 2.79 1.13
CA LEU A 82 3.61 3.42 2.19
C LEU A 82 2.86 4.59 2.81
N PHE A 83 2.24 5.43 1.99
CA PHE A 83 1.44 6.55 2.46
C PHE A 83 0.24 6.08 3.28
N ARG A 84 -0.43 5.03 2.82
CA ARG A 84 -1.57 4.44 3.53
C ARG A 84 -1.16 3.73 4.81
N ARG A 85 0.01 3.09 4.83
CA ARG A 85 0.59 2.51 6.05
C ARG A 85 0.81 3.59 7.11
N GLN A 86 1.35 4.76 6.72
CA GLN A 86 1.51 5.88 7.65
C GLN A 86 0.17 6.44 8.15
N GLN A 87 -0.84 6.57 7.27
CA GLN A 87 -2.18 7.01 7.66
C GLN A 87 -2.91 6.01 8.57
N GLY A 88 -2.88 4.72 8.23
CA GLY A 88 -3.49 3.66 9.03
C GLY A 88 -2.86 3.55 10.41
N ASN A 89 -1.52 3.64 10.49
CA ASN A 89 -0.81 3.64 11.76
C ASN A 89 -1.21 4.86 12.61
N ARG A 90 -1.27 6.06 12.03
CA ARG A 90 -1.73 7.27 12.74
C ARG A 90 -3.17 7.15 13.23
N GLN A 91 -4.09 6.65 12.41
CA GLN A 91 -5.51 6.55 12.76
C GLN A 91 -5.78 5.47 13.81
N PHE A 92 -5.11 4.32 13.72
CA PHE A 92 -5.23 3.24 14.71
C PHE A 92 -4.76 3.69 16.11
N PHE A 93 -3.70 4.50 16.16
CA PHE A 93 -3.13 4.96 17.43
C PHE A 93 -3.68 6.30 17.94
N SER A 94 -4.24 7.17 17.09
CA SER A 94 -4.86 8.43 17.54
C SER A 94 -6.32 8.28 17.97
N GLU A 95 -7.02 7.25 17.50
CA GLU A 95 -8.42 7.00 17.84
C GLU A 95 -8.59 6.27 19.18
N ILE A 96 -7.50 5.71 19.72
CA ILE A 96 -7.40 5.22 21.09
C ILE A 96 -6.97 6.41 21.97
N GLY A 97 -7.88 7.39 22.09
CA GLY A 97 -7.69 8.59 22.91
C GLY A 97 -7.68 8.28 24.41
N ASP A 98 -7.12 9.23 25.16
CA ASP A 98 -6.85 9.24 26.62
C ASP A 98 -8.09 8.97 27.52
N ASP A 99 -9.28 8.91 26.93
CA ASP A 99 -10.58 8.87 27.62
C ASP A 99 -11.08 7.43 27.88
N GLY A 100 -10.38 6.39 27.43
CA GLY A 100 -10.79 4.99 27.60
C GLY A 100 -12.09 4.58 26.88
N ILE A 101 -12.74 5.50 26.16
CA ILE A 101 -13.98 5.24 25.41
C ILE A 101 -13.64 4.94 23.95
N HIS A 102 -13.92 3.71 23.53
CA HIS A 102 -13.77 3.17 22.18
C HIS A 102 -14.66 3.91 21.17
N ARG A 103 -14.23 5.07 20.67
CA ARG A 103 -14.96 5.79 19.63
C ARG A 103 -14.46 5.34 18.26
N ARG A 104 -14.92 4.16 17.81
CA ARG A 104 -14.58 3.57 16.50
C ARG A 104 -15.21 4.38 15.36
N LYS A 105 -14.59 5.49 14.97
CA LYS A 105 -14.86 6.19 13.73
C LYS A 105 -14.02 5.57 12.62
N PHE A 106 -14.47 4.41 12.16
CA PHE A 106 -13.96 3.77 10.95
C PHE A 106 -14.12 4.69 9.73
N ARG A 107 -13.10 5.50 9.43
CA ARG A 107 -13.00 6.18 8.15
C ARG A 107 -12.63 5.14 7.10
N THR A 108 -13.57 4.80 6.22
CA THR A 108 -13.37 3.82 5.16
C THR A 108 -12.24 4.25 4.22
N SER A 109 -11.53 3.29 3.63
CA SER A 109 -10.37 3.52 2.75
C SER A 109 -10.71 4.09 1.36
N GLY A 110 -11.92 4.64 1.19
CA GLY A 110 -12.47 5.03 -0.11
C GLY A 110 -11.53 5.93 -0.93
N ASN A 111 -10.85 6.90 -0.31
CA ASN A 111 -9.92 7.76 -1.02
C ASN A 111 -8.74 7.00 -1.63
N ALA A 112 -8.16 6.06 -0.88
CA ALA A 112 -7.06 5.25 -1.39
C ALA A 112 -7.54 4.30 -2.49
N VAL A 113 -8.76 3.76 -2.39
CA VAL A 113 -9.36 2.93 -3.44
C VAL A 113 -9.53 3.75 -4.72
N ILE A 114 -10.05 4.97 -4.65
CA ILE A 114 -10.22 5.86 -5.81
C ILE A 114 -8.87 6.12 -6.50
N VAL A 115 -7.84 6.47 -5.72
CA VAL A 115 -6.49 6.72 -6.26
C VAL A 115 -5.91 5.46 -6.93
N LEU A 116 -6.07 4.29 -6.31
CA LEU A 116 -5.63 3.02 -6.90
C LEU A 116 -6.39 2.69 -8.18
N THR A 117 -7.70 2.86 -8.21
CA THR A 117 -8.53 2.64 -9.40
C THR A 117 -8.11 3.57 -10.53
N ALA A 118 -7.92 4.87 -10.27
CA ALA A 118 -7.46 5.82 -11.27
C ALA A 118 -6.07 5.45 -11.82
N LEU A 119 -5.14 5.07 -10.93
CA LEU A 119 -3.81 4.61 -11.32
C LEU A 119 -3.88 3.34 -12.20
N SER A 120 -4.71 2.36 -11.82
CA SER A 120 -4.89 1.13 -12.60
C SER A 120 -5.48 1.42 -13.98
N VAL A 121 -6.52 2.25 -14.07
CA VAL A 121 -7.14 2.62 -15.35
C VAL A 121 -6.14 3.32 -16.26
N ALA A 122 -5.36 4.27 -15.73
CA ALA A 122 -4.32 4.95 -16.50
C ALA A 122 -3.25 3.97 -17.00
N ALA A 123 -2.77 3.06 -16.14
CA ALA A 123 -1.79 2.05 -16.51
C ALA A 123 -2.32 1.12 -17.62
N TYR A 124 -3.57 0.65 -17.52
CA TYR A 124 -4.19 -0.19 -18.54
C TYR A 124 -4.39 0.56 -19.87
N ALA A 125 -4.80 1.83 -19.83
CA ALA A 125 -4.92 2.64 -21.04
C ALA A 125 -3.56 2.81 -21.74
N CYS A 126 -2.50 3.12 -20.98
CA CYS A 126 -1.14 3.18 -21.52
C CYS A 126 -0.67 1.84 -22.08
N LEU A 127 -0.98 0.73 -21.42
CA LEU A 127 -0.64 -0.61 -21.88
C LEU A 127 -1.28 -0.88 -23.25
N ILE A 128 -2.59 -0.62 -23.38
CA ILE A 128 -3.32 -0.79 -24.64
C ILE A 128 -2.69 0.08 -25.74
N GLY A 129 -2.40 1.35 -25.45
CA GLY A 129 -1.76 2.25 -26.42
C GLY A 129 -0.38 1.75 -26.88
N LEU A 130 0.45 1.27 -25.96
CA LEU A 130 1.76 0.70 -26.29
C LEU A 130 1.65 -0.60 -27.09
N THR A 131 0.68 -1.46 -26.76
CA THR A 131 0.46 -2.71 -27.50
C THR A 131 -0.04 -2.45 -28.91
N LEU A 132 -0.92 -1.48 -29.13
CA LEU A 132 -1.37 -1.10 -30.46
C LEU A 132 -0.21 -0.55 -31.31
N ASN A 133 0.63 0.31 -30.73
CA ASN A 133 1.78 0.87 -31.43
C ASN A 133 2.79 -0.20 -31.86
N LEU A 134 2.96 -1.27 -31.06
CA LEU A 134 3.81 -2.41 -31.41
C LEU A 134 3.24 -3.29 -32.52
N GLN A 135 1.92 -3.28 -32.72
CA GLN A 135 1.29 -4.01 -33.81
C GLN A 135 1.44 -3.29 -35.15
N ASP A 136 1.62 -1.96 -35.11
CA ASP A 136 1.79 -1.12 -36.30
C ASP A 136 3.26 -0.98 -36.75
N ALA A 137 4.22 -1.49 -35.96
CA ALA A 137 5.67 -1.46 -36.24
C ALA A 137 6.16 -2.77 -36.88
#